data_AF-A0A9D2T4C8-F1
#
_entry.id   AF-A0A9D2T4C8-F1
#
_cell.length_a   1.000
_cell.length_b   1.000
_cell.length_c   1.000
_cell.angle_alpha   90.00
_cell.angle_beta   90.00
_cell.angle_gamma   90.00
#
_symmetry.space_group_name_H-M   'P 1'
#
loop_
_entity.id
_entity.type
_entity.pdbx_description
1 polymer ?
#
loop_
_entity_poly.entity_id
_entity_poly.type
_entity_poly.pdbx_seq_one_letter_code
_entity_poly.pdbx_strand_id
1 'polypeptide(L)'
;MTEREACRILGVSPGAEESEIKKRYRQRMVEVHPDGRMHLEKHYTSCAQEINEAYAVLKKRSAEKAKREKQKAKRKGRPAWDAPVNEHAYREREILHYAEDREGNILGSFPVARGKYLWKTEEDFSLFLLSIYRCAGEILDEFDASLKRRRKGQNRQKVHGELAYLLAQQFIDGTGLLKELARLETGEEGETVYYLPATAELSGGRPLPPGTVLCPAGMKDHRLYLRDLSGRGIGYLSFPDDRLYYVVIPLLEQRSAQVKICTAEKPLPGGGRASAAYQHLHLWLRLPPGAAGRMPENLNLEIERLLRESRAD
;
A
#
# COMPACT_ATOMS: atom_id res chain seq x y z
N MET A 1 11.72 -0.40 -51.52
CA MET A 1 10.95 0.86 -51.43
C MET A 1 11.32 1.61 -50.16
N THR A 2 11.67 2.89 -50.26
CA THR A 2 11.96 3.75 -49.10
C THR A 2 10.68 4.33 -48.49
N GLU A 3 10.71 4.79 -47.23
CA GLU A 3 9.52 5.37 -46.58
C GLU A 3 8.99 6.62 -47.31
N ARG A 4 9.88 7.43 -47.88
CA ARG A 4 9.51 8.63 -48.65
C ARG A 4 8.83 8.26 -49.96
N GLU A 5 9.29 7.21 -50.62
CA GLU A 5 8.63 6.64 -51.80
C GLU A 5 7.25 6.06 -51.42
N ALA A 6 7.15 5.32 -50.33
CA ALA A 6 5.88 4.75 -49.86
C ALA A 6 4.84 5.85 -49.52
N CYS A 7 5.27 6.94 -48.88
CA CYS A 7 4.40 8.09 -48.62
C CYS A 7 3.93 8.77 -49.93
N ARG A 8 4.82 8.88 -50.92
CA ARG A 8 4.50 9.45 -52.23
C ARG A 8 3.49 8.57 -53.00
N ILE A 9 3.68 7.26 -52.99
CA ILE A 9 2.79 6.28 -53.65
C ILE A 9 1.39 6.33 -53.03
N LEU A 10 1.29 6.41 -51.70
CA LEU A 10 -0.01 6.49 -51.00
C LEU A 10 -0.60 7.91 -50.93
N GLY A 11 0.15 8.93 -51.38
CA GLY A 11 -0.29 10.34 -51.34
C GLY A 11 -0.49 10.88 -49.92
N VAL A 12 0.36 10.44 -48.98
CA VAL A 12 0.33 10.87 -47.57
C VAL A 12 1.58 11.67 -47.22
N SER A 13 1.45 12.54 -46.22
CA SER A 13 2.59 13.32 -45.73
C SER A 13 3.62 12.41 -45.02
N PRO A 14 4.92 12.73 -45.10
CA PRO A 14 5.94 12.05 -44.29
C PRO A 14 5.64 12.23 -42.80
N GLY A 15 5.18 11.18 -42.13
CA GLY A 15 4.79 11.21 -40.72
C GLY A 15 3.28 11.19 -40.46
N ALA A 16 2.45 11.02 -41.49
CA ALA A 16 1.01 10.83 -41.36
C ALA A 16 0.63 9.73 -40.34
N GLU A 17 -0.49 9.95 -39.64
CA GLU A 17 -1.04 9.06 -38.63
C GLU A 17 -1.58 7.76 -39.25
N GLU A 18 -1.62 6.67 -38.47
CA GLU A 18 -1.99 5.34 -38.98
C GLU A 18 -3.42 5.31 -39.56
N SER A 19 -4.33 6.10 -38.99
CA SER A 19 -5.71 6.27 -39.46
C SER A 19 -5.77 6.90 -40.86
N GLU A 20 -4.92 7.88 -41.13
CA GLU A 20 -4.81 8.56 -42.42
C GLU A 20 -4.19 7.65 -43.49
N ILE A 21 -3.13 6.92 -43.12
CA ILE A 21 -2.49 5.92 -44.00
C ILE A 21 -3.49 4.83 -44.40
N LYS A 22 -4.27 4.29 -43.45
CA LYS A 22 -5.33 3.29 -43.72
C LYS A 22 -6.46 3.85 -44.59
N LYS A 23 -6.84 5.11 -44.39
CA LYS A 23 -7.89 5.76 -45.19
C LYS A 23 -7.45 5.90 -46.65
N ARG A 24 -6.24 6.39 -46.88
CA ARG A 24 -5.66 6.60 -48.22
C ARG A 24 -5.37 5.30 -48.95
N TYR A 25 -4.85 4.29 -48.24
CA TYR A 25 -4.71 2.94 -48.80
C TYR A 25 -6.03 2.38 -49.31
N ARG A 26 -7.11 2.45 -48.52
CA ARG A 26 -8.44 1.97 -48.93
C ARG A 26 -8.99 2.71 -50.14
N GLN A 27 -8.83 4.04 -50.18
CA GLN A 27 -9.26 4.86 -51.32
C GLN A 27 -8.50 4.46 -52.60
N ARG A 28 -7.17 4.33 -52.53
CA ARG A 28 -6.34 3.92 -53.66
C ARG A 28 -6.67 2.51 -54.13
N MET A 29 -6.85 1.55 -53.22
CA MET A 29 -7.19 0.17 -53.59
C MET A 29 -8.54 0.06 -54.32
N VAL A 30 -9.50 0.95 -54.04
CA VAL A 30 -10.76 1.03 -54.78
C VAL A 30 -10.54 1.57 -56.20
N GLU A 31 -9.63 2.53 -56.39
CA GLU A 31 -9.30 3.11 -57.71
C GLU A 31 -8.59 2.12 -58.65
N VAL A 32 -7.78 1.20 -58.11
CA VAL A 32 -7.02 0.20 -58.89
C VAL A 32 -7.63 -1.21 -58.85
N HIS A 33 -8.84 -1.36 -58.32
CA HIS A 33 -9.48 -2.67 -58.26
C HIS A 33 -9.81 -3.19 -59.68
N PRO A 34 -9.47 -4.45 -60.02
CA PRO A 34 -9.69 -4.98 -61.38
C PRO A 34 -11.17 -4.99 -61.84
N ASP A 35 -12.11 -5.00 -60.90
CA ASP A 35 -13.56 -4.89 -61.19
C ASP A 35 -14.08 -3.45 -61.34
N GLY A 36 -13.22 -2.43 -61.15
CA GLY A 36 -13.54 -1.03 -61.39
C GLY A 36 -13.57 -0.73 -62.89
N ARG A 37 -14.68 -0.19 -63.40
CA ARG A 37 -14.87 0.13 -64.83
C ARG A 37 -13.74 1.02 -65.38
N MET A 38 -12.77 0.43 -66.10
CA MET A 38 -12.08 0.93 -67.31
C MET A 38 -10.93 -0.04 -67.68
N HIS A 39 -11.15 -0.86 -68.72
CA HIS A 39 -10.17 -1.81 -69.27
C HIS A 39 -9.06 -1.09 -70.06
N LEU A 40 -7.81 -1.18 -69.61
CA LEU A 40 -6.59 -1.08 -70.45
C LEU A 40 -5.47 -1.92 -69.79
N GLU A 41 -4.92 -2.87 -70.55
CA GLU A 41 -4.73 -4.26 -70.09
C GLU A 41 -3.34 -4.66 -69.55
N LYS A 42 -2.39 -3.75 -69.28
CA LYS A 42 -1.05 -4.18 -68.78
C LYS A 42 -0.39 -3.30 -67.71
N HIS A 43 -0.98 -2.18 -67.31
CA HIS A 43 -0.38 -1.25 -66.34
C HIS A 43 -0.95 -1.32 -64.91
N TYR A 44 -2.12 -1.94 -64.69
CA TYR A 44 -2.83 -1.91 -63.40
C TYR A 44 -2.31 -2.91 -62.34
N THR A 45 -1.84 -4.08 -62.76
CA THR A 45 -1.30 -5.11 -61.84
C THR A 45 -0.05 -4.64 -61.11
N SER A 46 0.82 -3.86 -61.78
CA SER A 46 1.97 -3.21 -61.13
C SER A 46 1.52 -2.16 -60.11
N CYS A 47 0.43 -1.42 -60.40
CA CYS A 47 -0.04 -0.32 -59.56
C CYS A 47 -0.61 -0.80 -58.22
N ALA A 48 -1.42 -1.86 -58.21
CA ALA A 48 -1.95 -2.44 -56.97
C ALA A 48 -0.86 -3.09 -56.11
N GLN A 49 0.12 -3.73 -56.73
CA GLN A 49 1.27 -4.30 -56.02
C GLN A 49 2.10 -3.21 -55.34
N GLU A 50 2.41 -2.11 -56.04
CA GLU A 50 3.14 -0.97 -55.48
C GLU A 50 2.39 -0.32 -54.31
N ILE A 51 1.06 -0.20 -54.38
CA ILE A 51 0.22 0.33 -53.29
C ILE A 51 0.28 -0.58 -52.05
N ASN A 52 0.24 -1.91 -52.26
CA ASN A 52 0.35 -2.89 -51.17
C ASN A 52 1.73 -2.87 -50.50
N GLU A 53 2.80 -2.82 -51.30
CA GLU A 53 4.16 -2.72 -50.80
C GLU A 53 4.39 -1.41 -50.02
N ALA A 54 3.83 -0.29 -50.49
CA ALA A 54 3.91 1.00 -49.81
C ALA A 54 3.20 0.97 -48.46
N TYR A 55 2.02 0.37 -48.40
CA TYR A 55 1.27 0.22 -47.15
C TYR A 55 2.01 -0.68 -46.15
N ALA A 56 2.62 -1.77 -46.61
CA ALA A 56 3.40 -2.68 -45.76
C ALA A 56 4.58 -1.98 -45.09
N VAL A 57 5.32 -1.13 -45.83
CA VAL A 57 6.44 -0.34 -45.30
C VAL A 57 5.96 0.64 -44.22
N LEU A 58 4.89 1.39 -44.48
CA LEU A 58 4.37 2.38 -43.51
C LEU A 58 3.72 1.73 -42.28
N LYS A 59 3.11 0.55 -42.43
CA LYS A 59 2.55 -0.23 -41.33
C LYS A 59 3.65 -0.77 -40.42
N LYS A 60 4.75 -1.27 -40.99
CA LYS A 60 5.93 -1.74 -40.24
C LYS A 60 6.55 -0.61 -39.41
N ARG A 61 6.71 0.59 -39.99
CA ARG A 61 7.17 1.79 -39.28
C ARG A 61 6.29 2.14 -38.08
N SER A 62 4.97 2.14 -38.27
CA SER A 62 4.01 2.47 -37.20
C SER A 62 4.09 1.46 -36.04
N ALA A 63 4.25 0.17 -36.36
CA ALA A 63 4.47 -0.88 -35.36
C ALA A 63 5.82 -0.71 -34.62
N GLU A 64 6.88 -0.32 -35.31
CA GLU A 64 8.20 -0.06 -34.69
C GLU A 64 8.19 1.19 -33.80
N LYS A 65 7.48 2.25 -34.21
CA LYS A 65 7.25 3.46 -33.40
C LYS A 65 6.47 3.12 -32.12
N ALA A 66 5.39 2.35 -32.23
CA ALA A 66 4.61 1.90 -31.08
C ALA A 66 5.43 1.00 -30.11
N LYS A 67 6.31 0.14 -30.64
CA LYS A 67 7.24 -0.65 -29.80
C LYS A 67 8.26 0.24 -29.08
N ARG A 68 8.82 1.25 -29.75
CA ARG A 68 9.75 2.21 -29.14
C ARG A 68 9.08 3.09 -28.09
N GLU A 69 7.84 3.51 -28.31
CA GLU A 69 7.05 4.27 -27.33
C GLU A 69 6.71 3.43 -26.11
N LYS A 70 6.30 2.16 -26.28
CA LYS A 70 6.11 1.20 -25.17
C LYS A 70 7.39 0.98 -24.37
N GLN A 71 8.55 0.83 -25.02
CA GLN A 71 9.83 0.71 -24.35
C GLN A 71 10.25 2.01 -23.62
N LYS A 72 9.91 3.19 -24.16
CA LYS A 72 10.18 4.49 -23.55
C LYS A 72 9.26 4.77 -22.35
N ALA A 73 8.01 4.33 -22.40
CA ALA A 73 7.07 4.35 -21.26
C ALA A 73 7.50 3.37 -20.15
N LYS A 74 8.01 2.18 -20.51
CA LYS A 74 8.61 1.22 -19.56
C LYS A 74 9.86 1.77 -18.87
N ARG A 75 10.57 2.71 -19.50
CA ARG A 75 11.74 3.43 -18.95
C ARG A 75 11.40 4.66 -18.09
N LYS A 76 10.19 5.22 -18.21
CA LYS A 76 9.70 6.34 -17.40
C LYS A 76 8.65 5.86 -16.39
N GLY A 77 8.93 4.73 -15.73
CA GLY A 77 8.00 3.89 -14.99
C GLY A 77 6.87 4.67 -14.30
N ARG A 78 5.63 4.48 -14.76
CA ARG A 78 4.49 4.71 -13.88
C ARG A 78 4.65 3.73 -12.71
N PRO A 79 4.51 4.19 -11.46
CA PRO A 79 4.58 3.29 -10.32
C PRO A 79 3.54 2.17 -10.49
N ALA A 80 3.92 0.95 -10.12
CA ALA A 80 3.04 -0.22 -10.24
C ALA A 80 1.82 -0.11 -9.31
N TRP A 81 1.91 0.76 -8.30
CA TRP A 81 0.88 1.04 -7.31
C TRP A 81 0.85 2.53 -6.98
N ASP A 82 -0.33 3.12 -6.79
CA ASP A 82 -0.51 4.55 -6.54
C ASP A 82 -0.52 4.87 -5.03
N ALA A 83 0.66 4.83 -4.41
CA ALA A 83 0.83 5.22 -3.02
C ALA A 83 2.18 5.92 -2.80
N PRO A 84 2.29 6.81 -1.78
CA PRO A 84 3.57 7.35 -1.35
C PRO A 84 4.57 6.24 -1.06
N VAL A 85 5.83 6.51 -1.34
CA VAL A 85 6.92 5.55 -1.15
C VAL A 85 7.78 5.99 0.02
N ASN A 86 8.05 5.07 0.95
CA ASN A 86 9.08 5.26 1.96
C ASN A 86 10.40 4.66 1.45
N GLU A 87 11.22 5.47 0.79
CA GLU A 87 12.53 5.04 0.25
C GLU A 87 13.45 4.44 1.33
N HIS A 88 13.27 4.83 2.59
CA HIS A 88 14.06 4.40 3.73
C HIS A 88 13.56 3.11 4.39
N ALA A 89 12.42 2.54 3.96
CA ALA A 89 11.94 1.28 4.51
C ALA A 89 12.98 0.16 4.31
N TYR A 90 13.05 -0.76 5.27
CA TYR A 90 14.12 -1.77 5.32
C TYR A 90 14.13 -2.65 4.07
N ARG A 91 12.95 -3.05 3.58
CA ARG A 91 12.78 -3.85 2.38
C ARG A 91 11.44 -3.62 1.71
N GLU A 92 11.36 -3.82 0.41
CA GLU A 92 10.09 -3.85 -0.32
C GLU A 92 9.17 -4.98 0.16
N ARG A 93 7.87 -4.70 0.20
CA ARG A 93 6.82 -5.69 0.49
C ARG A 93 5.93 -5.87 -0.72
N GLU A 94 5.21 -6.99 -0.75
CA GLU A 94 4.16 -7.22 -1.75
C GLU A 94 2.91 -6.38 -1.41
N ILE A 95 2.18 -5.94 -2.42
CA ILE A 95 0.82 -5.42 -2.26
C ILE A 95 -0.11 -6.56 -2.66
N LEU A 96 -1.00 -6.97 -1.75
CA LEU A 96 -1.87 -8.12 -1.95
C LEU A 96 -3.29 -7.66 -2.28
N HIS A 97 -4.00 -8.48 -3.06
CA HIS A 97 -5.41 -8.29 -3.37
C HIS A 97 -6.16 -9.62 -3.21
N TYR A 98 -7.43 -9.58 -2.81
CA TYR A 98 -8.25 -10.78 -2.72
C TYR A 98 -8.55 -11.32 -4.12
N ALA A 99 -8.48 -12.64 -4.26
CA ALA A 99 -9.09 -13.35 -5.36
C ALA A 99 -10.53 -13.65 -4.96
N GLU A 100 -11.50 -13.13 -5.72
CA GLU A 100 -12.92 -13.32 -5.46
C GLU A 100 -13.56 -14.15 -6.58
N ASP A 101 -14.56 -14.97 -6.25
CA ASP A 101 -15.42 -15.60 -7.24
C ASP A 101 -16.47 -14.60 -7.79
N ARG A 102 -17.41 -15.09 -8.61
CA ARG A 102 -18.43 -14.22 -9.22
C ARG A 102 -19.45 -13.71 -8.21
N GLU A 103 -19.55 -14.40 -7.09
CA GLU A 103 -20.45 -14.13 -5.98
C GLU A 103 -19.80 -13.24 -4.91
N GLY A 104 -18.50 -12.91 -5.06
CA GLY A 104 -17.73 -12.08 -4.13
C GLY A 104 -17.13 -12.85 -2.96
N ASN A 105 -17.14 -14.19 -2.98
CA ASN A 105 -16.49 -14.97 -1.94
C ASN A 105 -14.97 -14.96 -2.12
N ILE A 106 -14.25 -14.77 -1.02
CA ILE A 106 -12.79 -14.76 -1.01
C ILE A 106 -12.26 -16.18 -1.21
N LEU A 107 -11.61 -16.43 -2.35
CA LEU A 107 -10.92 -17.68 -2.69
C LEU A 107 -9.47 -17.71 -2.19
N GLY A 108 -8.87 -16.53 -2.02
CA GLY A 108 -7.47 -16.39 -1.59
C GLY A 108 -6.95 -14.98 -1.81
N SER A 109 -5.62 -14.83 -1.85
CA SER A 109 -4.95 -13.55 -2.08
C SER A 109 -3.76 -13.72 -3.03
N PHE A 110 -3.48 -12.74 -3.88
CA PHE A 110 -2.33 -12.75 -4.78
C PHE A 110 -1.63 -11.38 -4.82
N PRO A 111 -0.32 -11.34 -5.14
CA PRO A 111 0.42 -10.09 -5.24
C PRO A 111 0.08 -9.34 -6.53
N VAL A 112 -0.19 -8.04 -6.41
CA VAL A 112 -0.47 -7.12 -7.53
C VAL A 112 0.66 -6.14 -7.81
N ALA A 113 1.49 -5.86 -6.80
CA ALA A 113 2.68 -5.04 -6.92
C ALA A 113 3.72 -5.44 -5.85
N ARG A 114 4.94 -4.91 -5.97
CA ARG A 114 5.97 -4.99 -4.93
C ARG A 114 6.70 -3.65 -4.88
N GLY A 115 6.95 -3.15 -3.67
CA GLY A 115 7.64 -1.88 -3.48
C GLY A 115 7.60 -1.40 -2.04
N LYS A 116 8.15 -0.21 -1.79
CA LYS A 116 8.14 0.42 -0.46
C LYS A 116 6.94 1.35 -0.26
N TYR A 117 5.76 0.91 -0.68
CA TYR A 117 4.54 1.72 -0.67
C TYR A 117 3.94 1.81 0.74
N LEU A 118 3.67 3.04 1.19
CA LEU A 118 2.88 3.29 2.39
C LEU A 118 1.48 2.68 2.22
N TRP A 119 0.95 2.15 3.31
CA TRP A 119 -0.41 1.69 3.40
C TRP A 119 -1.38 2.85 3.25
N LYS A 120 -2.49 2.58 2.56
CA LYS A 120 -3.65 3.46 2.45
C LYS A 120 -4.90 2.62 2.57
N THR A 121 -6.04 3.29 2.80
CA THR A 121 -7.33 2.63 2.97
C THR A 121 -7.84 1.85 1.76
N GLU A 122 -7.27 2.05 0.55
CA GLU A 122 -7.60 1.20 -0.62
C GLU A 122 -6.99 -0.21 -0.53
N GLU A 123 -5.94 -0.41 0.26
CA GLU A 123 -5.40 -1.74 0.58
C GLU A 123 -6.10 -2.29 1.83
N ASP A 124 -6.72 -3.47 1.73
CA ASP A 124 -7.32 -4.12 2.90
C ASP A 124 -6.29 -4.31 4.02
N PHE A 125 -6.65 -3.93 5.24
CA PHE A 125 -5.69 -3.92 6.34
C PHE A 125 -5.22 -5.33 6.72
N SER A 126 -6.08 -6.35 6.60
CA SER A 126 -5.69 -7.74 6.88
C SER A 126 -4.67 -8.25 5.86
N LEU A 127 -4.85 -7.88 4.59
CA LEU A 127 -3.87 -8.15 3.52
C LEU A 127 -2.56 -7.39 3.72
N PHE A 128 -2.61 -6.15 4.19
CA PHE A 128 -1.42 -5.39 4.58
C PHE A 128 -0.64 -6.12 5.69
N LEU A 129 -1.30 -6.51 6.78
CA LEU A 129 -0.65 -7.24 7.87
C LEU A 129 -0.07 -8.58 7.39
N LEU A 130 -0.79 -9.30 6.53
CA LEU A 130 -0.30 -10.53 5.91
C LEU A 130 0.95 -10.28 5.05
N SER A 131 0.97 -9.21 4.25
CA SER A 131 2.13 -8.79 3.46
C SER A 131 3.34 -8.49 4.35
N ILE A 132 3.16 -7.73 5.43
CA ILE A 132 4.23 -7.42 6.38
C ILE A 132 4.75 -8.69 7.06
N TYR A 133 3.85 -9.58 7.47
CA TYR A 133 4.22 -10.85 8.09
C TYR A 133 5.01 -11.74 7.13
N ARG A 134 4.59 -11.85 5.86
CA ARG A 134 5.35 -12.57 4.82
C ARG A 134 6.71 -11.95 4.58
N CYS A 135 6.77 -10.63 4.46
CA CYS A 135 8.03 -9.89 4.36
C CYS A 135 8.93 -10.25 5.54
N ALA A 136 8.52 -10.05 6.79
CA ALA A 136 9.33 -10.42 7.95
C ALA A 136 9.87 -11.86 7.89
N GLY A 137 9.05 -12.81 7.41
CA GLY A 137 9.45 -14.20 7.19
C GLY A 137 10.58 -14.36 6.17
N GLU A 138 10.49 -13.67 5.02
CA GLU A 138 11.54 -13.64 4.00
C GLU A 138 12.88 -13.11 4.56
N ILE A 139 12.86 -12.08 5.44
CA ILE A 139 14.11 -11.52 6.04
C ILE A 139 14.75 -12.61 6.89
N LEU A 140 13.94 -13.29 7.70
CA LEU A 140 14.44 -14.30 8.62
C LEU A 140 14.93 -15.54 7.90
N ASP A 141 14.31 -15.92 6.77
CA ASP A 141 14.79 -17.02 5.94
C ASP A 141 16.12 -16.68 5.27
N GLU A 142 16.27 -15.48 4.72
CA GLU A 142 17.54 -14.96 4.17
C GLU A 142 18.63 -14.88 5.24
N PHE A 143 18.28 -14.39 6.44
CA PHE A 143 19.19 -14.27 7.57
C PHE A 143 19.67 -15.65 8.05
N ASP A 144 18.77 -16.61 8.25
CA ASP A 144 19.14 -17.97 8.64
C ASP A 144 20.01 -18.68 7.58
N ALA A 145 19.71 -18.44 6.30
CA ALA A 145 20.51 -18.95 5.19
C ALA A 145 21.95 -18.36 5.21
N SER A 146 22.08 -17.06 5.50
CA SER A 146 23.40 -16.40 5.64
C SER A 146 24.24 -16.98 6.78
N LEU A 147 23.58 -17.48 7.84
CA LEU A 147 24.21 -18.13 8.99
C LEU A 147 24.42 -19.64 8.79
N LYS A 148 24.02 -20.21 7.64
CA LYS A 148 24.04 -21.66 7.35
C LYS A 148 23.31 -22.49 8.42
N ARG A 149 22.29 -21.93 9.07
CA ARG A 149 21.52 -22.64 10.10
C ARG A 149 20.67 -23.73 9.46
N ARG A 150 20.80 -24.97 9.97
CA ARG A 150 19.98 -26.11 9.53
C ARG A 150 18.65 -26.25 10.30
N ARG A 151 18.53 -25.59 11.46
CA ARG A 151 17.34 -25.61 12.31
C ARG A 151 16.93 -24.18 12.64
N LYS A 152 15.63 -23.92 12.60
CA LYS A 152 15.03 -22.65 13.04
C LYS A 152 15.22 -22.50 14.55
N GLY A 153 15.63 -21.32 14.99
CA GLY A 153 15.85 -21.03 16.42
C GLY A 153 14.56 -21.15 17.24
N GLN A 154 14.67 -21.49 18.52
CA GLN A 154 13.51 -21.66 19.42
C GLN A 154 12.69 -20.37 19.56
N ASN A 155 13.35 -19.21 19.50
CA ASN A 155 12.73 -17.89 19.61
C ASN A 155 12.27 -17.30 18.25
N ARG A 156 12.40 -18.04 17.14
CA ARG A 156 12.16 -17.49 15.79
C ARG A 156 10.76 -16.89 15.65
N GLN A 157 9.75 -17.51 16.24
CA GLN A 157 8.37 -17.04 16.13
C GLN A 157 8.15 -15.71 16.85
N LYS A 158 8.81 -15.52 18.01
CA LYS A 158 8.81 -14.25 18.74
C LYS A 158 9.53 -13.16 17.95
N VAL A 159 10.71 -13.47 17.41
CA VAL A 159 11.49 -12.55 16.56
C VAL A 159 10.71 -12.18 15.29
N HIS A 160 9.97 -13.11 14.70
CA HIS A 160 9.12 -12.86 13.54
C HIS A 160 8.00 -11.87 13.87
N GLY A 161 7.31 -12.06 15.00
CA GLY A 161 6.29 -11.10 15.47
C GLY A 161 6.85 -9.70 15.68
N GLU A 162 7.96 -9.58 16.39
CA GLU A 162 8.64 -8.30 16.65
C GLU A 162 9.10 -7.63 15.35
N LEU A 163 9.72 -8.39 14.46
CA LEU A 163 10.16 -7.87 13.16
C LEU A 163 8.98 -7.39 12.31
N ALA A 164 7.88 -8.14 12.30
CA ALA A 164 6.66 -7.72 11.60
C ALA A 164 6.11 -6.42 12.18
N TYR A 165 6.14 -6.24 13.51
CA TYR A 165 5.71 -5.00 14.14
C TYR A 165 6.60 -3.80 13.73
N LEU A 166 7.92 -3.94 13.79
CA LEU A 166 8.86 -2.89 13.35
C LEU A 166 8.70 -2.55 11.86
N LEU A 167 8.53 -3.56 11.01
CA LEU A 167 8.30 -3.35 9.58
C LEU A 167 6.98 -2.64 9.31
N ALA A 168 5.89 -3.01 9.99
CA ALA A 168 4.59 -2.37 9.80
C ALA A 168 4.66 -0.85 10.01
N GLN A 169 5.39 -0.41 11.03
CA GLN A 169 5.61 1.01 11.33
C GLN A 169 6.29 1.78 10.19
N GLN A 170 7.10 1.12 9.36
CA GLN A 170 7.76 1.77 8.21
C GLN A 170 6.79 2.05 7.05
N PHE A 171 5.64 1.38 7.05
CA PHE A 171 4.64 1.48 5.99
C PHE A 171 3.36 2.18 6.42
N ILE A 172 3.28 2.69 7.65
CA ILE A 172 2.12 3.41 8.16
C ILE A 172 2.49 4.86 8.44
N ASP A 173 1.80 5.79 7.77
CA ASP A 173 1.79 7.20 8.21
C ASP A 173 0.80 7.36 9.37
N GLY A 174 1.28 7.13 10.59
CA GLY A 174 0.44 7.19 11.79
C GLY A 174 -0.23 8.55 11.98
N THR A 175 0.46 9.65 11.68
CA THR A 175 -0.10 10.99 11.84
C THR A 175 -1.12 11.36 10.76
N GLY A 176 -0.91 10.89 9.53
CA GLY A 176 -1.87 11.02 8.44
C GLY A 176 -3.13 10.22 8.73
N LEU A 177 -2.98 8.94 9.10
CA LEU A 177 -4.11 8.06 9.40
C LEU A 177 -4.92 8.48 10.62
N LEU A 178 -4.32 9.10 11.63
CA LEU A 178 -5.09 9.66 12.75
C LEU A 178 -6.16 10.66 12.27
N LYS A 179 -5.89 11.43 11.20
CA LYS A 179 -6.89 12.37 10.64
C LYS A 179 -8.09 11.66 10.02
N GLU A 180 -7.88 10.44 9.52
CA GLU A 180 -8.91 9.64 8.86
C GLU A 180 -9.68 8.77 9.86
N LEU A 181 -8.98 8.24 10.86
CA LEU A 181 -9.51 7.26 11.81
C LEU A 181 -10.08 7.89 13.09
N ALA A 182 -9.63 9.10 13.45
CA ALA A 182 -10.03 9.76 14.68
C ALA A 182 -10.87 11.00 14.42
N ARG A 183 -11.70 11.36 15.40
CA ARG A 183 -12.43 12.63 15.37
C ARG A 183 -11.50 13.76 15.77
N LEU A 184 -11.35 14.75 14.92
CA LEU A 184 -10.62 15.97 15.26
C LEU A 184 -11.40 16.78 16.31
N GLU A 185 -10.71 17.18 17.37
CA GLU A 185 -11.17 18.14 18.36
C GLU A 185 -10.20 19.33 18.39
N THR A 186 -10.74 20.54 18.49
CA THR A 186 -9.94 21.77 18.53
C THR A 186 -9.22 21.85 19.87
N GLY A 187 -7.89 21.93 19.85
CA GLY A 187 -7.09 22.29 21.02
C GLY A 187 -7.00 23.80 21.21
N GLU A 188 -6.15 24.24 22.13
CA GLU A 188 -5.72 25.65 22.20
C GLU A 188 -4.91 26.02 20.94
N GLU A 189 -4.74 27.32 20.64
CA GLU A 189 -4.20 27.83 19.37
C GLU A 189 -2.96 27.05 18.87
N GLY A 190 -3.10 26.35 17.73
CA GLY A 190 -2.02 25.62 17.07
C GLY A 190 -1.87 24.14 17.48
N GLU A 191 -2.60 23.66 18.48
CA GLU A 191 -2.57 22.26 18.91
C GLU A 191 -3.65 21.41 18.21
N THR A 192 -3.27 20.21 17.78
CA THR A 192 -4.22 19.25 17.16
C THR A 192 -4.52 18.12 18.15
N VAL A 193 -5.77 18.02 18.58
CA VAL A 193 -6.24 16.98 19.50
C VAL A 193 -7.16 16.04 18.73
N TYR A 194 -6.93 14.74 18.86
CA TYR A 194 -7.75 13.71 18.25
C TYR A 194 -8.47 12.92 19.35
N TYR A 195 -9.76 12.70 19.17
CA TYR A 195 -10.59 11.87 20.02
C TYR A 195 -10.83 10.50 19.39
N LEU A 196 -10.68 9.46 20.20
CA LEU A 196 -10.91 8.06 19.84
C LEU A 196 -11.74 7.36 20.94
N PRO A 197 -12.78 6.60 20.58
CA PRO A 197 -13.33 5.61 21.50
C PRO A 197 -12.34 4.45 21.66
N ALA A 198 -12.08 4.04 22.90
CA ALA A 198 -11.19 2.92 23.20
C ALA A 198 -11.78 2.04 24.30
N THR A 199 -11.09 0.96 24.61
CA THR A 199 -11.40 0.09 25.75
C THR A 199 -10.14 -0.23 26.54
N ALA A 200 -10.29 -0.71 27.76
CA ALA A 200 -9.24 -1.39 28.50
C ALA A 200 -9.63 -2.84 28.73
N GLU A 201 -8.71 -3.75 28.43
CA GLU A 201 -8.76 -5.15 28.84
C GLU A 201 -8.31 -5.25 30.28
N LEU A 202 -9.22 -5.61 31.16
CA LEU A 202 -8.99 -5.64 32.60
C LEU A 202 -8.18 -6.87 33.00
N SER A 203 -7.06 -6.68 33.69
CA SER A 203 -6.22 -7.76 34.22
C SER A 203 -6.80 -8.42 35.48
N GLY A 204 -8.11 -8.30 35.69
CA GLY A 204 -8.81 -8.66 36.92
C GLY A 204 -9.22 -7.42 37.74
N GLY A 205 -10.49 -7.35 38.12
CA GLY A 205 -11.04 -6.22 38.87
C GLY A 205 -12.42 -5.82 38.39
N ARG A 206 -13.06 -4.91 39.14
CA ARG A 206 -14.35 -4.34 38.74
C ARG A 206 -14.10 -3.11 37.85
N PRO A 207 -14.99 -2.86 36.87
CA PRO A 207 -15.03 -1.60 36.13
C PRO A 207 -15.01 -0.39 37.08
N LEU A 208 -14.37 0.68 36.63
CA LEU A 208 -14.27 1.94 37.36
C LEU A 208 -15.47 2.84 37.03
N PRO A 209 -15.85 3.76 37.94
CA PRO A 209 -16.92 4.72 37.69
C PRO A 209 -16.62 5.58 36.45
N PRO A 210 -17.62 5.92 35.61
CA PRO A 210 -17.43 6.84 34.48
C PRO A 210 -16.80 8.16 34.90
N GLY A 211 -16.00 8.77 34.02
CA GLY A 211 -15.25 9.99 34.30
C GLY A 211 -13.94 9.79 35.10
N THR A 212 -13.64 8.58 35.57
CA THR A 212 -12.36 8.29 36.25
C THR A 212 -11.18 8.50 35.30
N VAL A 213 -10.23 9.35 35.70
CA VAL A 213 -9.00 9.62 34.95
C VAL A 213 -8.02 8.46 35.12
N LEU A 214 -7.42 8.05 34.03
CA LEU A 214 -6.42 6.98 33.96
C LEU A 214 -5.10 7.53 33.44
N CYS A 215 -4.01 6.97 33.96
CA CYS A 215 -2.66 7.33 33.58
C CYS A 215 -1.97 6.16 32.88
N PRO A 216 -1.10 6.43 31.88
CA PRO A 216 -0.11 5.48 31.40
C PRO A 216 0.72 4.91 32.55
N ALA A 217 0.75 3.59 32.69
CA ALA A 217 1.59 2.87 33.64
C ALA A 217 2.92 2.42 33.01
N GLY A 218 2.93 2.14 31.70
CA GLY A 218 4.12 1.75 30.94
C GLY A 218 3.76 1.00 29.66
N MET A 219 4.76 0.82 28.80
CA MET A 219 4.67 0.01 27.59
C MET A 219 5.31 -1.35 27.83
N LYS A 220 4.63 -2.43 27.43
CA LYS A 220 5.17 -3.79 27.44
C LYS A 220 4.51 -4.61 26.35
N ASP A 221 5.30 -5.32 25.55
CA ASP A 221 4.83 -6.17 24.44
C ASP A 221 3.86 -5.42 23.50
N HIS A 222 4.22 -4.18 23.14
CA HIS A 222 3.41 -3.24 22.34
C HIS A 222 2.00 -2.98 22.88
N ARG A 223 1.86 -3.01 24.22
CA ARG A 223 0.62 -2.69 24.93
C ARG A 223 0.86 -1.59 25.94
N LEU A 224 -0.02 -0.60 25.92
CA LEU A 224 -0.03 0.46 26.92
C LEU A 224 -0.81 0.01 28.15
N TYR A 225 -0.12 -0.27 29.24
CA TYR A 225 -0.75 -0.55 30.53
C TYR A 225 -1.24 0.72 31.19
N LEU A 226 -2.35 0.62 31.89
CA LEU A 226 -3.05 1.74 32.51
C LEU A 226 -3.15 1.54 34.02
N ARG A 227 -3.15 2.65 34.74
CA ARG A 227 -3.37 2.72 36.18
C ARG A 227 -4.30 3.87 36.55
N ASP A 228 -4.99 3.75 37.68
CA ASP A 228 -5.72 4.86 38.26
C ASP A 228 -4.80 5.85 39.01
N LEU A 229 -5.38 6.94 39.53
CA LEU A 229 -4.65 7.95 40.29
C LEU A 229 -4.09 7.44 41.64
N SER A 230 -4.62 6.33 42.17
CA SER A 230 -4.07 5.68 43.37
C SER A 230 -2.85 4.81 43.07
N GLY A 231 -2.50 4.65 41.80
CA GLY A 231 -1.40 3.81 41.34
C GLY A 231 -1.78 2.34 41.08
N ARG A 232 -3.06 2.00 41.21
CA ARG A 232 -3.55 0.63 40.97
C ARG A 232 -3.60 0.37 39.46
N GLY A 233 -2.93 -0.70 39.03
CA GLY A 233 -3.02 -1.20 37.65
C GLY A 233 -4.41 -1.73 37.34
N ILE A 234 -4.96 -1.36 36.18
CA ILE A 234 -6.30 -1.78 35.75
C ILE A 234 -6.26 -2.82 34.64
N GLY A 235 -5.25 -2.79 33.78
CA GLY A 235 -5.27 -3.48 32.50
C GLY A 235 -4.43 -2.77 31.45
N TYR A 236 -4.71 -3.04 30.17
CA TYR A 236 -4.07 -2.37 29.04
C TYR A 236 -5.09 -1.81 28.05
N LEU A 237 -4.68 -0.76 27.33
CA LEU A 237 -5.43 -0.11 26.28
C LEU A 237 -5.68 -1.06 25.11
N SER A 238 -6.91 -1.07 24.62
CA SER A 238 -7.40 -1.95 23.55
C SER A 238 -8.35 -1.16 22.65
N PHE A 239 -8.39 -1.51 21.36
CA PHE A 239 -9.15 -0.79 20.34
C PHE A 239 -10.12 -1.74 19.63
N PRO A 240 -11.32 -1.26 19.26
CA PRO A 240 -12.23 -2.05 18.43
C PRO A 240 -11.76 -2.13 16.96
N ASP A 241 -10.90 -1.20 16.53
CA ASP A 241 -10.34 -1.14 15.19
C ASP A 241 -8.86 -1.49 15.24
N ASP A 242 -8.48 -2.61 14.61
CA ASP A 242 -7.13 -3.15 14.61
C ASP A 242 -6.09 -2.17 14.06
N ARG A 243 -6.49 -1.25 13.17
CA ARG A 243 -5.60 -0.23 12.60
C ARG A 243 -5.02 0.69 13.67
N LEU A 244 -5.78 0.96 14.72
CA LEU A 244 -5.37 1.87 15.79
C LEU A 244 -4.18 1.32 16.60
N TYR A 245 -3.97 0.01 16.66
CA TYR A 245 -2.78 -0.54 17.31
C TYR A 245 -1.49 -0.15 16.60
N TYR A 246 -1.52 -0.05 15.26
CA TYR A 246 -0.35 0.29 14.46
C TYR A 246 -0.20 1.79 14.22
N VAL A 247 -1.14 2.58 14.73
CA VAL A 247 -1.12 4.05 14.68
C VAL A 247 -0.82 4.62 16.06
N VAL A 248 -1.65 4.30 17.06
CA VAL A 248 -1.60 4.91 18.39
C VAL A 248 -0.43 4.39 19.21
N ILE A 249 -0.22 3.07 19.25
CA ILE A 249 0.85 2.49 20.09
C ILE A 249 2.23 2.97 19.64
N PRO A 250 2.61 2.93 18.34
CA PRO A 250 3.89 3.48 17.88
C PRO A 250 4.10 4.96 18.23
N LEU A 251 3.06 5.79 18.08
CA LEU A 251 3.14 7.22 18.43
C LEU A 251 3.45 7.43 19.91
N LEU A 252 2.91 6.57 20.78
CA LEU A 252 3.16 6.61 22.21
C LEU A 252 4.52 6.01 22.59
N GLU A 253 4.95 4.91 21.94
CA GLU A 253 6.29 4.33 22.12
C GLU A 253 7.38 5.36 21.78
N GLN A 254 7.18 6.10 20.69
CA GLN A 254 8.07 7.15 20.20
C GLN A 254 7.89 8.50 20.92
N ARG A 255 7.01 8.58 21.93
CA ARG A 255 6.70 9.80 22.68
C ARG A 255 6.33 10.99 21.79
N SER A 256 5.76 10.70 20.63
CA SER A 256 5.37 11.67 19.61
C SER A 256 3.94 12.18 19.79
N ALA A 257 3.21 11.65 20.77
CA ALA A 257 1.89 12.10 21.17
C ALA A 257 1.76 12.16 22.70
N GLN A 258 0.94 13.07 23.19
CA GLN A 258 0.50 13.10 24.57
C GLN A 258 -0.92 12.54 24.66
N VAL A 259 -1.26 11.95 25.80
CA VAL A 259 -2.51 11.21 25.94
C VAL A 259 -3.27 11.62 27.19
N LYS A 260 -4.59 11.75 27.06
CA LYS A 260 -5.55 11.84 28.16
C LYS A 260 -6.54 10.70 28.03
N ILE A 261 -6.79 10.00 29.15
CA ILE A 261 -7.62 8.79 29.18
C ILE A 261 -8.61 8.92 30.32
N CYS A 262 -9.90 8.74 30.01
CA CYS A 262 -10.95 8.69 31.02
C CYS A 262 -11.87 7.50 30.76
N THR A 263 -12.42 6.91 31.81
CA THR A 263 -13.45 5.87 31.66
C THR A 263 -14.73 6.47 31.09
N ALA A 264 -15.25 5.87 30.02
CA ALA A 264 -16.51 6.27 29.41
C ALA A 264 -17.70 5.61 30.12
N GLU A 265 -18.89 6.15 29.88
CA GLU A 265 -20.14 5.49 30.24
C GLU A 265 -20.31 4.19 29.45
N LYS A 266 -21.02 3.20 30.02
CA LYS A 266 -21.35 1.97 29.27
C LYS A 266 -22.13 2.34 28.00
N PRO A 267 -21.87 1.71 26.85
CA PRO A 267 -22.64 1.98 25.66
C PRO A 267 -24.12 1.65 25.89
N LEU A 268 -25.00 2.52 25.37
CA LEU A 268 -26.43 2.26 25.15
C LEU A 268 -26.64 0.97 24.32
N PRO A 269 -27.81 0.32 24.42
CA PRO A 269 -27.99 -1.06 23.96
C PRO A 269 -27.88 -1.16 22.43
N GLY A 270 -26.87 -1.89 21.95
CA GLY A 270 -26.62 -2.11 20.52
C GLY A 270 -25.27 -2.76 20.20
N GLY A 271 -24.30 -2.67 21.11
CA GLY A 271 -23.04 -3.44 21.03
C GLY A 271 -23.14 -4.75 21.81
N GLY A 272 -22.64 -5.84 21.23
CA GLY A 272 -22.70 -7.20 21.80
C GLY A 272 -22.17 -7.32 23.24
N ARG A 273 -22.50 -8.45 23.88
CA ARG A 273 -22.23 -8.77 25.30
C ARG A 273 -20.91 -8.19 25.80
N ALA A 274 -21.00 -7.12 26.60
CA ALA A 274 -19.88 -6.66 27.43
C ALA A 274 -19.53 -7.79 28.40
N SER A 275 -18.51 -8.57 28.06
CA SER A 275 -17.85 -9.44 29.03
C SER A 275 -17.37 -8.56 30.18
N ALA A 276 -17.49 -9.04 31.43
CA ALA A 276 -17.05 -8.32 32.63
C ALA A 276 -15.54 -7.95 32.62
N ALA A 277 -14.80 -8.36 31.59
CA ALA A 277 -13.39 -8.14 31.36
C ALA A 277 -13.02 -6.81 30.68
N TYR A 278 -13.99 -5.98 30.22
CA TYR A 278 -13.69 -4.75 29.49
C TYR A 278 -14.24 -3.48 30.15
N GLN A 279 -13.48 -2.39 30.04
CA GLN A 279 -13.85 -1.04 30.46
C GLN A 279 -13.83 -0.10 29.25
N HIS A 280 -14.92 0.61 28.98
CA HIS A 280 -14.95 1.62 27.91
C HIS A 280 -14.19 2.88 28.32
N LEU A 281 -13.50 3.50 27.35
CA LEU A 281 -12.62 4.65 27.54
C LEU A 281 -12.89 5.73 26.49
N HIS A 282 -12.74 6.98 26.92
CA HIS A 282 -12.46 8.12 26.06
C HIS A 282 -10.94 8.33 26.00
N LEU A 283 -10.39 8.38 24.80
CA LEU A 283 -8.97 8.59 24.55
C LEU A 283 -8.79 9.88 23.74
N TRP A 284 -8.01 10.81 24.27
CA TRP A 284 -7.56 12.00 23.54
C TRP A 284 -6.07 11.91 23.29
N LEU A 285 -5.67 12.11 22.05
CA LEU A 285 -4.28 12.17 21.61
C LEU A 285 -3.97 13.58 21.12
N ARG A 286 -3.03 14.24 21.79
CA ARG A 286 -2.51 15.54 21.38
C ARG A 286 -1.19 15.36 20.64
N LEU A 287 -1.12 15.84 19.41
CA LEU A 287 0.13 15.87 18.63
C LEU A 287 0.82 17.23 18.80
N PRO A 288 2.14 17.29 19.04
CA PRO A 288 2.86 18.55 19.11
C PRO A 288 2.94 19.20 17.71
N PRO A 289 3.13 20.53 17.65
CA PRO A 289 3.31 21.24 16.39
C PRO A 289 4.45 20.65 15.55
N GLY A 290 4.22 20.42 14.26
CA GLY A 290 5.24 19.89 13.34
C GLY A 290 5.50 18.38 13.42
N ALA A 291 4.67 17.62 14.14
CA ALA A 291 4.75 16.15 14.19
C ALA A 291 4.21 15.47 12.91
N ALA A 292 3.43 16.16 12.10
CA ALA A 292 2.78 15.58 10.93
C ALA A 292 3.79 15.08 9.87
N GLY A 293 3.56 13.86 9.38
CA GLY A 293 4.34 13.23 8.31
C GLY A 293 5.74 12.74 8.73
N ARG A 294 6.08 12.79 10.02
CA ARG A 294 7.35 12.22 10.50
C ARG A 294 7.26 10.70 10.55
N MET A 295 8.17 10.05 9.85
CA MET A 295 8.38 8.62 10.00
C MET A 295 9.14 8.33 11.31
N PRO A 296 8.91 7.16 11.93
CA PRO A 296 9.67 6.73 13.09
C PRO A 296 11.19 6.74 12.86
N GLU A 297 11.94 7.31 13.80
CA GLU A 297 13.41 7.31 13.74
C GLU A 297 13.98 5.93 14.09
N ASN A 298 15.12 5.57 13.48
CA ASN A 298 15.95 4.42 13.86
C ASN A 298 15.38 3.00 13.71
N LEU A 299 14.19 2.80 13.12
CA LEU A 299 13.62 1.45 12.94
C LEU A 299 14.55 0.47 12.22
N ASN A 300 15.29 0.91 11.20
CA ASN A 300 16.27 0.05 10.53
C ASN A 300 17.38 -0.44 11.48
N LEU A 301 17.84 0.41 12.39
CA LEU A 301 18.86 0.03 13.39
C LEU A 301 18.29 -0.96 14.42
N GLU A 302 17.02 -0.78 14.80
CA GLU A 302 16.32 -1.71 15.70
C GLU A 302 16.11 -3.07 15.05
N ILE A 303 15.72 -3.11 13.77
CA ILE A 303 15.61 -4.34 12.98
C ILE A 303 16.98 -5.06 12.94
N GLU A 304 18.06 -4.34 12.62
CA GLU A 304 19.41 -4.92 12.60
C GLU A 304 19.87 -5.42 13.98
N ARG A 305 19.48 -4.74 15.06
CA ARG A 305 19.76 -5.19 16.43
C ARG A 305 19.00 -6.47 16.74
N LEU A 306 17.70 -6.50 16.47
CA LEU A 306 16.83 -7.66 16.67
C LEU A 306 17.36 -8.91 15.94
N LEU A 307 17.76 -8.74 14.67
CA LEU A 307 18.35 -9.83 13.88
C LEU A 307 19.67 -10.31 14.51
N ARG A 308 20.55 -9.40 14.93
CA ARG A 308 21.81 -9.76 15.59
C ARG A 308 21.63 -10.47 16.92
N GLU A 309 20.68 -10.04 17.75
CA GLU A 309 20.38 -10.71 19.02
C GLU A 309 19.86 -12.13 18.80
N SER A 310 19.05 -12.35 17.76
CA SER A 310 18.59 -13.69 17.36
C SER A 310 19.71 -14.63 16.87
N ARG A 311 20.93 -14.12 16.66
CA ARG A 311 22.12 -14.92 16.33
C ARG A 311 22.72 -15.63 17.55
N ALA A 312 22.52 -15.08 18.75
CA ALA A 312 23.11 -15.59 19.98
C ALA A 312 22.35 -16.79 20.58
N ASP A 313 21.10 -17.00 20.14
CA ASP A 313 20.28 -18.20 20.40
C ASP A 313 20.61 -19.36 19.43
#